data_AF-A0A2V1CWL9-F1
#
_entry.id   AF-A0A2V1CWL9-F1
#
_cell.length_a   1.000
_cell.length_b   1.000
_cell.length_c   1.000
_cell.angle_alpha   90.00
_cell.angle_beta   90.00
_cell.angle_gamma   90.00
#
_symmetry.space_group_name_H-M   'P 1'
#
loop_
_entity.id
_entity.type
_entity.pdbx_description
1 polymer ?
#
loop_
_entity_poly.entity_id
_entity_poly.type
_entity_poly.pdbx_seq_one_letter_code
_entity_poly.pdbx_strand_id
1 'polypeptide(L)'
;TEITYGDIPLFNVALKGIESGYRQCFRSISSNITLYRTLCDTYDFLQVDVCKGRTLGEIIKDLKAAQDYDEYRDKSKARDAAFKLVYSMLRDTFQSNDKHKNTIFNAVLFVTSHPGTFKWKTRNAVRAVYESRFMPSVKQRANLDRWHKLDSSGQADTDEGDVTTEEEYLDWYDSDCSDCW
;
A
#
# COMPACT_ATOMS: atom_id res chain seq x y z
N THR A 1 -29.13 -16.06 -22.38
CA THR A 1 -28.68 -16.73 -21.14
C THR A 1 -28.09 -15.67 -20.25
N GLU A 2 -28.89 -15.20 -19.31
CA GLU A 2 -28.45 -14.23 -18.30
C GLU A 2 -27.65 -15.02 -17.27
N ILE A 3 -26.33 -14.87 -17.29
CA ILE A 3 -25.47 -15.55 -16.33
C ILE A 3 -25.65 -14.79 -15.01
N THR A 4 -26.51 -15.28 -14.13
CA THR A 4 -26.57 -14.86 -12.74
C THR A 4 -25.32 -15.39 -12.04
N TYR A 5 -24.19 -14.71 -12.27
CA TYR A 5 -23.03 -14.85 -11.41
C TYR A 5 -23.50 -14.48 -10.01
N GLY A 6 -23.50 -15.44 -9.08
CA GLY A 6 -23.64 -15.11 -7.66
C GLY A 6 -22.63 -14.01 -7.35
N ASP A 7 -23.11 -12.91 -6.75
CA ASP A 7 -22.38 -11.64 -6.61
C ASP A 7 -20.90 -11.89 -6.32
N ILE A 8 -20.05 -11.72 -7.34
CA ILE A 8 -18.60 -11.93 -7.20
C ILE A 8 -18.15 -10.98 -6.08
N PRO A 9 -17.62 -11.49 -4.96
CA PRO A 9 -17.32 -10.64 -3.82
C PRO A 9 -16.34 -9.52 -4.21
N LEU A 10 -16.64 -8.30 -3.79
CA LEU A 10 -15.81 -7.13 -4.06
C LEU A 10 -15.55 -6.87 -5.56
N PHE A 11 -16.37 -7.38 -6.49
CA PHE A 11 -16.20 -7.18 -7.93
C PHE A 11 -16.06 -5.70 -8.31
N ASN A 12 -16.93 -4.84 -7.78
CA ASN A 12 -16.87 -3.39 -8.05
C ASN A 12 -15.54 -2.76 -7.57
N VAL A 13 -14.97 -3.25 -6.47
CA VAL A 13 -13.66 -2.80 -5.97
C VAL A 13 -12.56 -3.31 -6.90
N ALA A 14 -12.65 -4.56 -7.35
CA ALA A 14 -11.70 -5.16 -8.27
C ALA A 14 -11.67 -4.40 -9.60
N LEU A 15 -12.85 -4.15 -10.19
CA LEU A 15 -13.04 -3.39 -11.42
C LEU A 15 -12.47 -1.97 -11.30
N LYS A 16 -12.80 -1.26 -10.22
CA LYS A 16 -12.25 0.08 -9.96
C LYS A 16 -10.72 0.09 -9.89
N GLY A 17 -10.11 -0.95 -9.32
CA GLY A 17 -8.66 -1.12 -9.30
C GLY A 17 -8.05 -1.34 -10.68
N ILE A 18 -8.76 -2.02 -11.58
CA ILE A 18 -8.32 -2.26 -12.97
C ILE A 18 -8.43 -0.98 -13.80
N GLU A 19 -9.56 -0.28 -13.70
CA GLU A 19 -9.87 0.89 -14.53
C GLU A 19 -9.15 2.16 -14.07
N SER A 20 -9.04 2.36 -12.75
CA SER A 20 -8.54 3.62 -12.16
C SER A 20 -7.22 3.45 -11.39
N GLY A 21 -6.67 2.24 -11.34
CA GLY A 21 -5.44 1.86 -10.65
C GLY A 21 -5.65 1.31 -9.23
N TYR A 22 -4.78 0.38 -8.86
CA TYR A 22 -4.94 -0.45 -7.67
C TYR A 22 -4.87 0.31 -6.33
N ARG A 23 -4.32 1.53 -6.31
CA ARG A 23 -4.38 2.42 -5.14
C ARG A 23 -5.82 2.67 -4.66
N GLN A 24 -6.80 2.62 -5.58
CA GLN A 24 -8.22 2.81 -5.26
C GLN A 24 -8.79 1.70 -4.38
N CYS A 25 -8.17 0.50 -4.37
CA CYS A 25 -8.58 -0.59 -3.49
C CYS A 25 -8.40 -0.19 -2.01
N PHE A 26 -7.30 0.49 -1.65
CA PHE A 26 -7.09 0.98 -0.27
C PHE A 26 -8.11 2.03 0.18
N ARG A 27 -8.72 2.76 -0.75
CA ARG A 27 -9.78 3.72 -0.47
C ARG A 27 -11.14 3.06 -0.28
N SER A 28 -11.36 1.98 -1.03
CA SER A 28 -12.68 1.35 -1.18
C SER A 28 -12.97 0.29 -0.11
N ILE A 29 -11.95 -0.25 0.56
CA ILE A 29 -12.11 -1.23 1.64
C ILE A 29 -11.29 -0.83 2.88
N SER A 30 -11.74 -1.25 4.05
CA SER A 30 -11.02 -1.03 5.31
C SER A 30 -9.71 -1.82 5.32
N SER A 31 -8.78 -1.47 6.22
CA SER A 31 -7.49 -2.17 6.43
C SER A 31 -7.64 -3.62 6.98
N ASN A 32 -8.81 -4.24 6.83
CA ASN A 32 -9.11 -5.61 7.26
C ASN A 32 -8.51 -6.64 6.29
N ILE A 33 -7.65 -7.51 6.80
CA ILE A 33 -6.95 -8.55 6.04
C ILE A 33 -7.92 -9.48 5.29
N THR A 34 -9.08 -9.80 5.86
CA THR A 34 -10.08 -10.67 5.22
C THR A 34 -10.58 -10.07 3.92
N LEU A 35 -10.83 -8.76 3.88
CA LEU A 35 -11.27 -8.07 2.66
C LEU A 35 -10.18 -8.09 1.58
N TYR A 36 -8.91 -7.90 1.97
CA TYR A 36 -7.80 -8.01 1.00
C TYR A 36 -7.61 -9.43 0.49
N ARG A 37 -7.80 -10.46 1.32
CA ARG A 37 -7.78 -11.86 0.87
C ARG A 37 -8.88 -12.11 -0.15
N THR A 38 -10.12 -11.77 0.19
CA THR A 38 -11.26 -11.87 -0.73
C THR A 38 -11.02 -11.11 -2.03
N LEU A 39 -10.47 -9.89 -1.97
CA LEU A 39 -10.16 -9.12 -3.17
C LEU A 39 -9.08 -9.79 -4.03
N CYS A 40 -8.04 -10.37 -3.42
CA CYS A 40 -7.02 -11.14 -4.16
C CYS A 40 -7.62 -12.40 -4.79
N ASP A 41 -8.52 -13.09 -4.09
CA ASP A 41 -9.22 -14.27 -4.61
C ASP A 41 -10.14 -13.88 -5.78
N THR A 42 -10.79 -12.71 -5.71
CA THR A 42 -11.56 -12.16 -6.82
C THR A 42 -10.69 -11.85 -8.04
N TYR A 43 -9.52 -11.23 -7.85
CA TYR A 43 -8.59 -11.02 -8.97
C TYR A 43 -8.11 -12.32 -9.61
N ASP A 44 -7.83 -13.34 -8.80
CA ASP A 44 -7.44 -14.67 -9.27
C ASP A 44 -8.57 -15.37 -10.03
N PHE A 45 -9.80 -15.31 -9.51
CA PHE A 45 -11.00 -15.82 -10.18
C PHE A 45 -11.22 -15.15 -11.54
N LEU A 46 -11.01 -13.84 -11.62
CA LEU A 46 -11.09 -13.06 -12.85
C LEU A 46 -9.86 -13.22 -13.77
N GLN A 47 -8.86 -14.01 -13.37
CA GLN A 47 -7.59 -14.22 -14.08
C GLN A 47 -6.83 -12.92 -14.38
N VAL A 48 -6.90 -11.96 -13.46
CA VAL A 48 -6.23 -10.66 -13.58
C VAL A 48 -4.79 -10.76 -13.08
N ASP A 49 -3.84 -10.47 -13.96
CA ASP A 49 -2.45 -10.28 -13.54
C ASP A 49 -2.25 -8.91 -12.89
N VAL A 50 -2.45 -8.86 -11.57
CA VAL A 50 -2.27 -7.65 -10.75
C VAL A 50 -0.84 -7.11 -10.84
N CYS A 51 0.16 -8.00 -10.90
CA CYS A 51 1.57 -7.61 -10.94
C CYS A 51 2.05 -7.29 -12.36
N LYS A 52 1.31 -7.66 -13.41
CA LYS A 52 1.70 -7.51 -14.82
C LYS A 52 3.08 -8.11 -15.09
N GLY A 53 3.33 -9.31 -14.56
CA GLY A 53 4.60 -10.03 -14.65
C GLY A 53 5.78 -9.39 -13.87
N ARG A 54 5.56 -8.33 -13.09
CA ARG A 54 6.65 -7.66 -12.37
C ARG A 54 7.18 -8.48 -11.20
N THR A 55 8.51 -8.46 -11.08
CA THR A 55 9.26 -9.05 -9.97
C THR A 55 9.17 -8.20 -8.70
N LEU A 56 9.53 -8.79 -7.55
CA LEU A 56 9.63 -8.06 -6.28
C LEU A 56 10.57 -6.85 -6.38
N GLY A 57 11.71 -7.00 -7.08
CA GLY A 57 12.67 -5.91 -7.27
C GLY A 57 12.08 -4.73 -8.05
N GLU A 58 11.31 -5.00 -9.11
CA GLU A 58 10.63 -3.97 -9.90
C GLU A 58 9.49 -3.30 -9.12
N ILE A 59 8.73 -4.08 -8.33
CA ILE A 59 7.71 -3.52 -7.43
C ILE A 59 8.37 -2.57 -6.41
N ILE A 60 9.53 -2.93 -5.85
CA ILE A 60 10.27 -2.06 -4.92
C ILE A 60 10.80 -0.81 -5.62
N LYS A 61 11.26 -0.93 -6.87
CA LYS A 61 11.65 0.23 -7.68
C LYS A 61 10.45 1.17 -7.87
N ASP A 62 9.28 0.62 -8.19
CA ASP A 62 8.05 1.42 -8.35
C ASP A 62 7.57 2.04 -7.04
N LEU A 63 7.71 1.36 -5.89
CA LEU A 63 7.41 1.94 -4.57
C LEU A 63 8.22 3.22 -4.31
N LYS A 64 9.46 3.26 -4.79
CA LYS A 64 10.37 4.40 -4.64
C LYS A 64 10.19 5.48 -5.71
N ALA A 65 9.28 5.31 -6.67
CA ALA A 65 9.06 6.29 -7.74
C ALA A 65 8.62 7.68 -7.23
N ALA A 66 8.07 7.76 -6.02
CA ALA A 66 7.71 9.03 -5.38
C ALA A 66 8.88 9.73 -4.66
N GLN A 67 10.06 9.10 -4.58
CA GLN A 67 11.25 9.63 -3.90
C GLN A 67 12.25 10.27 -4.88
N ASP A 68 12.09 10.07 -6.19
CA ASP A 68 13.05 10.56 -7.16
C ASP A 68 13.14 12.10 -7.13
N TYR A 69 14.37 12.61 -7.20
CA TYR A 69 14.67 14.04 -7.08
C TYR A 69 14.42 14.81 -8.37
N ASP A 70 14.37 14.12 -9.51
CA ASP A 70 14.00 14.71 -10.80
C ASP A 70 12.48 14.84 -10.88
N GLU A 71 12.02 16.06 -11.16
CA GLU A 71 10.72 16.67 -11.52
C GLU A 71 9.39 15.86 -11.60
N TYR A 72 9.38 14.53 -11.54
CA TYR A 72 8.20 13.68 -11.67
C TYR A 72 8.08 12.67 -10.53
N ARG A 73 7.68 13.15 -9.34
CA ARG A 73 7.28 12.27 -8.22
C ARG A 73 5.97 11.55 -8.54
N ASP A 74 6.06 10.34 -9.06
CA ASP A 74 4.87 9.54 -9.40
C ASP A 74 4.32 8.82 -8.16
N LYS A 75 3.57 9.57 -7.34
CA LYS A 75 2.86 9.04 -6.16
C LYS A 75 1.82 7.99 -6.57
N SER A 76 1.19 8.13 -7.73
CA SER A 76 0.16 7.18 -8.20
C SER A 76 0.78 5.80 -8.44
N LYS A 77 1.91 5.75 -9.14
CA LYS A 77 2.67 4.51 -9.39
C LYS A 77 3.20 3.89 -8.10
N ALA A 78 3.74 4.70 -7.18
CA ALA A 78 4.17 4.20 -5.88
C ALA A 78 3.02 3.57 -5.09
N ARG A 79 1.85 4.22 -5.07
CA ARG A 79 0.66 3.71 -4.37
C ARG A 79 0.09 2.45 -5.02
N ASP A 80 0.09 2.36 -6.35
CA ASP A 80 -0.31 1.13 -7.05
C ASP A 80 0.68 -0.01 -6.78
N ALA A 81 1.98 0.29 -6.70
CA ALA A 81 3.00 -0.70 -6.33
C ALA A 81 2.83 -1.22 -4.89
N ALA A 82 2.34 -0.39 -3.96
CA ALA A 82 1.99 -0.85 -2.62
C ALA A 82 0.87 -1.89 -2.62
N PHE A 83 -0.11 -1.78 -3.52
CA PHE A 83 -1.13 -2.82 -3.66
C PHE A 83 -0.55 -4.11 -4.25
N LYS A 84 0.31 -4.01 -5.26
CA LYS A 84 1.00 -5.19 -5.85
C LYS A 84 1.84 -5.92 -4.81
N LEU A 85 2.48 -5.18 -3.90
CA LEU A 85 3.18 -5.77 -2.74
C LEU A 85 2.22 -6.56 -1.84
N VAL A 86 1.06 -5.99 -1.49
CA VAL A 86 0.01 -6.68 -0.71
C VAL A 86 -0.46 -7.96 -1.40
N TYR A 87 -0.82 -7.86 -2.68
CA TYR A 87 -1.28 -8.99 -3.48
C TYR A 87 -0.25 -10.12 -3.47
N SER A 88 1.01 -9.78 -3.71
CA SER A 88 2.09 -10.75 -3.78
C SER A 88 2.40 -11.42 -2.43
N MET A 89 2.30 -10.68 -1.31
CA MET A 89 2.40 -11.25 0.03
C MET A 89 1.27 -12.23 0.34
N LEU A 90 0.04 -11.96 -0.12
CA LEU A 90 -1.11 -12.82 0.12
C LEU A 90 -1.13 -14.05 -0.79
N ARG A 91 -0.62 -13.94 -2.00
CA ARG A 91 -0.56 -15.05 -2.97
C ARG A 91 0.74 -15.83 -2.95
N ASP A 92 1.69 -15.44 -2.10
CA ASP A 92 3.06 -16.00 -2.02
C ASP A 92 3.75 -16.11 -3.39
N THR A 93 3.51 -15.12 -4.27
CA THR A 93 4.04 -15.14 -5.65
C THR A 93 5.55 -15.01 -5.72
N PHE A 94 6.19 -14.63 -4.62
CA PHE A 94 7.64 -14.42 -4.55
C PHE A 94 8.42 -15.66 -4.10
N GLN A 95 7.76 -16.80 -3.85
CA GLN A 95 8.40 -18.02 -3.32
C GLN A 95 9.24 -17.67 -2.08
N SER A 96 8.56 -17.39 -0.98
CA SER A 96 9.13 -16.75 0.22
C SER A 96 10.30 -17.52 0.87
N ASN A 97 11.52 -17.28 0.38
CA ASN A 97 12.77 -17.66 1.05
C ASN A 97 13.24 -16.55 2.02
N ASP A 98 14.22 -16.85 2.87
CA ASP A 98 14.67 -15.90 3.91
C ASP A 98 15.24 -14.59 3.33
N LYS A 99 15.85 -14.63 2.13
CA LYS A 99 16.30 -13.43 1.41
C LYS A 99 15.09 -12.55 1.04
N HIS A 100 14.04 -13.14 0.49
CA HIS A 100 12.81 -12.43 0.16
C HIS A 100 12.08 -11.90 1.40
N LYS A 101 12.09 -12.62 2.54
CA LYS A 101 11.47 -12.13 3.79
C LYS A 101 12.07 -10.80 4.25
N ASN A 102 13.40 -10.66 4.24
CA ASN A 102 14.06 -9.41 4.60
C ASN A 102 13.78 -8.30 3.58
N THR A 103 13.78 -8.62 2.29
CA THR A 103 13.43 -7.67 1.23
C THR A 103 12.00 -7.17 1.36
N ILE A 104 11.03 -8.07 1.62
CA ILE A 104 9.62 -7.73 1.87
C ILE A 104 9.51 -6.87 3.12
N PHE A 105 10.19 -7.22 4.21
CA PHE A 105 10.19 -6.40 5.42
C PHE A 105 10.67 -4.96 5.14
N ASN A 106 11.77 -4.79 4.40
CA ASN A 106 12.28 -3.47 4.06
C ASN A 106 11.30 -2.68 3.16
N ALA A 107 10.60 -3.35 2.25
CA ALA A 107 9.57 -2.73 1.42
C ALA A 107 8.35 -2.29 2.26
N VAL A 108 7.90 -3.13 3.20
CA VAL A 108 6.82 -2.80 4.14
C VAL A 108 7.23 -1.63 5.03
N LEU A 109 8.44 -1.67 5.59
CA LEU A 109 8.97 -0.59 6.42
C LEU A 109 8.98 0.73 5.63
N PHE A 110 9.47 0.70 4.39
CA PHE A 110 9.44 1.86 3.50
C PHE A 110 8.02 2.40 3.33
N VAL A 111 7.03 1.58 3.02
CA VAL A 111 5.64 2.05 2.91
C VAL A 111 5.16 2.71 4.21
N THR A 112 5.41 2.07 5.35
CA THR A 112 4.94 2.58 6.66
C THR A 112 5.62 3.86 7.12
N SER A 113 6.88 4.08 6.73
CA SER A 113 7.67 5.23 7.17
C SER A 113 7.54 6.47 6.28
N HIS A 114 6.70 6.46 5.24
CA HIS A 114 6.57 7.57 4.27
C HIS A 114 5.12 8.11 4.20
N PRO A 115 4.65 8.82 5.26
CA PRO A 115 3.29 9.41 5.30
C PRO A 115 2.97 10.34 4.14
N GLY A 116 3.97 11.08 3.62
CA GLY A 116 3.78 12.00 2.49
C GLY A 116 3.42 11.32 1.16
N THR A 117 3.78 10.03 1.02
CA THR A 117 3.46 9.23 -0.17
C THR A 117 2.28 8.30 0.10
N PHE A 118 2.32 7.57 1.21
CA PHE A 118 1.35 6.53 1.57
C PHE A 118 0.46 7.00 2.72
N LYS A 119 -0.83 7.15 2.43
CA LYS A 119 -1.82 7.56 3.42
C LYS A 119 -2.04 6.46 4.47
N TRP A 120 -2.62 6.83 5.61
CA TRP A 120 -2.85 5.96 6.76
C TRP A 120 -3.48 4.59 6.41
N LYS A 121 -4.58 4.59 5.64
CA LYS A 121 -5.26 3.35 5.21
C LYS A 121 -4.32 2.38 4.48
N THR A 122 -3.52 2.89 3.55
CA THR A 122 -2.52 2.11 2.80
C THR A 122 -1.45 1.55 3.74
N ARG A 123 -0.88 2.39 4.60
CA ARG A 123 0.17 1.97 5.55
C ARG A 123 -0.31 0.88 6.49
N ASN A 124 -1.51 1.03 7.06
CA ASN A 124 -2.10 0.03 7.94
C ASN A 124 -2.48 -1.26 7.23
N ALA A 125 -3.01 -1.18 6.01
CA ALA A 125 -3.33 -2.38 5.24
C ALA A 125 -2.07 -3.20 4.90
N VAL A 126 -1.02 -2.52 4.40
CA VAL A 126 0.26 -3.18 4.06
C VAL A 126 0.89 -3.81 5.30
N ARG A 127 0.89 -3.08 6.43
CA ARG A 127 1.38 -3.59 7.71
C ARG A 127 0.59 -4.81 8.18
N ALA A 128 -0.74 -4.73 8.24
CA ALA A 128 -1.60 -5.81 8.73
C ALA A 128 -1.41 -7.09 7.91
N VAL A 129 -1.32 -6.97 6.57
CA VAL A 129 -1.06 -8.10 5.69
C VAL A 129 0.29 -8.73 5.99
N TYR A 130 1.34 -7.91 6.13
CA TYR A 130 2.69 -8.40 6.45
C TYR A 130 2.73 -9.16 7.78
N GLU A 131 2.16 -8.58 8.84
CA GLU A 131 2.13 -9.19 10.17
C GLU A 131 1.37 -10.53 10.16
N SER A 132 0.30 -10.62 9.37
CA SER A 132 -0.50 -11.85 9.23
C SER A 132 0.20 -12.98 8.50
N ARG A 133 1.15 -12.66 7.60
CA ARG A 133 1.80 -13.64 6.71
C ARG A 133 3.18 -14.06 7.18
N PHE A 134 3.97 -13.14 7.76
CA PHE A 134 5.40 -13.36 7.95
C PHE A 134 5.84 -13.46 9.43
N MET A 135 4.92 -13.39 10.39
CA MET A 135 5.21 -13.47 11.84
C MET A 135 6.48 -12.66 12.22
N PRO A 136 6.41 -11.32 12.24
CA PRO A 136 7.60 -10.50 12.45
C PRO A 136 8.25 -10.76 13.79
N SER A 137 9.58 -10.71 13.81
CA SER A 137 10.35 -10.71 15.06
C SER A 137 10.00 -9.51 15.94
N VAL A 138 10.30 -9.61 17.24
CA VAL A 138 10.09 -8.51 18.21
C VAL A 138 10.73 -7.20 17.72
N LYS A 139 11.94 -7.28 17.15
CA LYS A 139 12.65 -6.11 16.60
C LYS A 139 11.94 -5.51 15.38
N GLN A 140 11.46 -6.35 14.46
CA GLN A 140 10.72 -5.89 13.28
C GLN A 140 9.40 -5.24 13.68
N ARG A 141 8.66 -5.86 14.61
CA ARG A 141 7.41 -5.33 15.14
C ARG A 141 7.61 -3.97 15.82
N ALA A 142 8.60 -3.85 16.70
CA ALA A 142 8.92 -2.59 17.37
C ALA A 142 9.27 -1.46 16.38
N ASN A 143 9.93 -1.78 15.26
CA ASN A 143 10.24 -0.79 14.22
C ASN A 143 8.97 -0.32 13.48
N LEU A 144 8.07 -1.24 13.15
CA LEU A 144 6.77 -0.90 12.54
C LEU A 144 5.89 -0.08 13.52
N ASP A 145 5.92 -0.40 14.81
CA ASP A 145 5.17 0.32 15.86
C ASP A 145 5.59 1.78 15.99
N ARG A 146 6.87 2.09 15.78
CA ARG A 146 7.39 3.47 15.87
C ARG A 146 6.63 4.42 14.94
N TRP A 147 6.33 3.99 13.73
CA TRP A 147 5.67 4.81 12.71
C TRP A 147 4.17 4.98 12.99
N HIS A 148 3.52 3.96 13.56
CA HIS A 148 2.11 4.04 13.95
C HIS A 148 1.88 5.04 15.09
N LYS A 149 2.81 5.14 16.05
CA LYS A 149 2.72 6.12 17.15
C LYS A 149 2.81 7.56 16.67
N LEU A 150 3.62 7.81 15.63
CA LEU A 150 3.80 9.13 15.04
C LEU A 150 2.51 9.65 14.38
N ASP A 151 1.73 8.74 13.81
CA ASP A 151 0.46 9.07 13.15
C ASP A 151 -0.67 9.34 14.16
N SER A 152 -0.73 8.60 15.27
CA SER A 152 -1.71 8.83 16.34
C SER A 152 -1.54 10.19 17.02
N SER A 153 -0.34 10.76 17.01
CA SER A 153 -0.08 12.12 17.53
C SER A 153 -0.43 13.25 16.55
N GLY A 154 -0.66 12.95 15.26
CA GLY A 154 -0.94 13.94 14.21
C GLY A 154 -2.34 13.82 13.60
N GLN A 155 -3.23 13.00 14.18
CA GLN A 155 -4.50 12.58 13.58
C GLN A 155 -5.69 13.53 13.81
N ALA A 156 -5.46 14.76 14.27
CA ALA A 156 -6.55 15.68 14.62
C ALA A 156 -7.32 16.26 13.41
N ASP A 157 -6.78 16.26 12.17
CA ASP A 157 -7.29 17.20 11.15
C ASP A 157 -7.57 16.67 9.72
N THR A 158 -7.64 15.36 9.42
CA THR A 158 -7.86 14.92 8.02
C THR A 158 -8.65 13.61 7.83
N ASP A 159 -9.87 13.52 8.35
CA ASP A 159 -10.82 12.43 8.00
C ASP A 159 -12.08 12.90 7.23
N GLU A 160 -12.13 14.17 6.80
CA GLU A 160 -13.23 14.71 6.00
C GLU A 160 -12.69 15.28 4.68
N GLY A 161 -12.90 14.56 3.56
CA GLY A 161 -12.76 15.13 2.20
C GLY A 161 -11.77 14.46 1.25
N ASP A 162 -11.90 13.15 0.94
CA ASP A 162 -11.28 12.54 -0.27
C ASP A 162 -12.16 12.82 -1.50
N VAL A 163 -12.41 14.12 -1.76
CA VAL A 163 -12.92 14.63 -3.04
C VAL A 163 -11.98 15.74 -3.49
N THR A 164 -10.88 15.35 -4.13
CA THR A 164 -10.08 16.26 -4.92
C THR A 164 -9.66 15.57 -6.21
N THR A 165 -10.17 16.14 -7.29
CA THR A 165 -9.65 16.07 -8.66
C THR A 165 -8.14 16.27 -8.68
N GLU A 166 -7.53 15.75 -9.74
CA GLU A 166 -6.09 15.85 -10.01
C GLU A 166 -5.49 17.20 -9.62
N GLU A 167 -4.29 17.16 -9.03
CA GLU A 167 -3.49 18.26 -8.46
C GLU A 167 -3.66 18.51 -6.94
N GLU A 168 -2.93 17.72 -6.13
CA GLU A 168 -2.64 18.10 -4.74
C GLU A 168 -1.27 18.76 -4.65
N TYR A 169 -1.32 20.09 -4.54
CA TYR A 169 -0.26 21.04 -4.23
C TYR A 169 0.63 20.55 -3.07
N LEU A 170 1.93 20.83 -3.19
CA LEU A 170 2.93 20.67 -2.15
C LEU A 170 2.58 21.59 -0.98
N ASP A 171 2.36 21.03 0.20
CA ASP A 171 2.55 21.74 1.45
C ASP A 171 2.88 20.76 2.57
N TRP A 172 3.47 21.31 3.64
CA TRP A 172 4.08 20.67 4.82
C TRP A 172 5.58 20.39 4.73
N TYR A 173 6.34 21.47 4.57
CA TYR A 173 7.63 21.62 5.25
C TYR A 173 7.67 23.02 5.86
N ASP A 174 7.30 23.15 7.14
CA ASP A 174 7.83 24.24 7.96
C ASP A 174 7.85 23.87 9.45
N SER A 175 8.84 24.44 10.15
CA SER A 175 9.28 24.24 11.55
C SER A 175 10.10 22.96 11.87
N ASP A 176 11.34 23.02 12.39
CA ASP A 176 11.94 24.09 13.20
C ASP A 176 13.49 24.12 13.19
N CYS A 177 14.00 25.35 13.25
CA CYS A 177 15.12 25.88 14.05
C CYS A 177 16.40 25.04 14.27
N SER A 178 17.49 25.53 13.70
CA SER A 178 18.77 25.62 14.42
C SER A 178 19.68 26.66 13.78
N ASP A 179 19.64 27.89 14.28
CA ASP A 179 20.77 28.82 14.32
C ASP A 179 20.60 29.76 15.52
N CYS A 180 21.29 29.42 16.60
CA CYS A 180 21.47 30.24 17.80
C CYS A 180 22.90 30.10 18.28
N TRP A 181 23.88 30.61 17.53
CA TRP A 181 25.22 30.96 18.02
C TRP A 181 25.76 32.15 17.24
#